data_AF-A0A7C6Q5A5-F1
#
_entry.id   AF-A0A7C6Q5A5-F1
#
_cell.length_a   1.000
_cell.length_b   1.000
_cell.length_c   1.000
_cell.angle_alpha   90.00
_cell.angle_beta   90.00
_cell.angle_gamma   90.00
#
_symmetry.space_group_name_H-M   'P 1'
#
loop_
_entity.id
_entity.type
_entity.pdbx_description
1 polymer ?
#
loop_
_entity_poly.entity_id
_entity_poly.type
_entity_poly.pdbx_seq_one_letter_code
_entity_poly.pdbx_strand_id
1 'polypeptide(L)' 'MSRTTSPLRYPGGKNKFYKKMVSILERNKINNVTYVEPFAGGAGLAISLLINNKV' A
#
# COMPACT_ATOMS: atom_id res chain seq x y z
N MET A 1 1.68 -4.48 -18.28
CA MET A 1 2.25 -3.32 -17.55
C MET A 1 1.71 -3.32 -16.13
N SER A 2 2.57 -3.25 -15.11
CA SER A 2 2.13 -3.04 -13.72
C SER A 2 1.52 -1.65 -13.62
N ARG A 3 0.18 -1.57 -13.51
CA ARG A 3 -0.51 -0.30 -13.25
C ARG A 3 -0.22 0.10 -11.80
N THR A 4 0.54 1.16 -11.61
CA THR A 4 0.66 1.82 -10.31
C THR A 4 -0.59 2.66 -10.08
N THR A 5 -1.19 2.53 -8.90
CA THR A 5 -2.35 3.32 -8.46
C THR A 5 -1.99 4.75 -8.08
N SER A 6 -0.69 5.02 -7.90
CA SER A 6 -0.22 6.38 -7.68
C SER A 6 -0.31 7.23 -8.95
N PRO A 7 -0.77 8.48 -8.84
CA PRO A 7 -0.73 9.44 -9.94
C PRO A 7 0.71 9.96 -10.21
N LEU A 8 1.66 9.70 -9.32
CA LEU A 8 3.04 10.18 -9.42
C LEU A 8 3.97 9.08 -9.95
N ARG A 9 4.73 9.39 -11.00
CA ARG A 9 5.84 8.55 -11.44
C ARG A 9 7.02 8.75 -10.50
N TYR A 10 7.39 7.70 -9.76
CA TYR A 10 8.51 7.74 -8.81
C TYR A 10 9.30 6.42 -8.83
N PRO A 11 10.65 6.45 -8.77
CA PRO A 11 11.46 5.24 -8.74
C PRO A 11 11.20 4.40 -7.47
N GLY A 12 11.32 3.07 -7.58
CA GLY A 12 11.16 2.17 -6.44
C GLY A 12 9.72 1.81 -6.06
N GLY A 13 8.81 1.76 -7.05
CA GLY A 13 7.38 1.49 -6.86
C GLY A 13 7.07 0.34 -5.89
N LYS A 14 6.39 0.68 -4.80
CA LYS A 14 6.08 -0.24 -3.68
C LYS A 14 4.78 -1.04 -3.87
N ASN A 15 4.01 -0.81 -4.94
CA ASN A 15 2.76 -1.56 -5.22
C ASN A 15 2.96 -3.07 -5.22
N LYS A 16 4.15 -3.55 -5.60
CA LYS A 16 4.50 -4.97 -5.57
C LYS A 16 4.33 -5.62 -4.18
N PHE A 17 4.37 -4.83 -3.10
CA PHE A 17 4.22 -5.33 -1.73
C PHE A 17 2.76 -5.45 -1.26
N TYR A 18 1.79 -5.00 -2.07
CA TYR A 18 0.37 -4.95 -1.67
C TYR A 18 -0.13 -6.27 -1.08
N LYS A 19 0.01 -7.39 -1.83
CA LYS A 19 -0.45 -8.71 -1.37
C LYS A 19 0.21 -9.14 -0.06
N LYS A 20 1.52 -8.86 0.10
CA LYS A 20 2.25 -9.18 1.33
C LYS A 20 1.75 -8.35 2.50
N MET A 21 1.50 -7.05 2.29
CA MET A 21 1.02 -6.17 3.35
C MET A 21 -0.39 -6.54 3.81
N VAL A 22 -1.31 -6.81 2.88
CA VAL A 22 -2.66 -7.32 3.21
C VAL A 22 -2.58 -8.62 4.00
N SER A 23 -1.73 -9.56 3.60
CA SER A 23 -1.56 -10.81 4.34
C SER A 23 -1.05 -10.61 5.77
N ILE A 24 -0.15 -9.63 5.99
CA ILE A 24 0.33 -9.28 7.33
C ILE A 24 -0.81 -8.71 8.17
N LEU A 25 -1.60 -7.78 7.63
CA LEU A 25 -2.75 -7.19 8.33
C LEU A 25 -3.75 -8.27 8.76
N GLU A 26 -4.14 -9.14 7.82
CA GLU A 26 -5.13 -10.19 8.05
C GLU A 26 -4.66 -11.23 9.07
N ARG A 27 -3.42 -11.72 8.95
CA ARG A 27 -2.87 -12.72 9.88
C ARG A 27 -2.75 -12.21 11.31
N ASN A 28 -2.55 -10.90 11.47
CA ASN A 28 -2.43 -10.27 12.79
C ASN A 28 -3.77 -9.67 13.27
N LYS A 29 -4.87 -9.88 12.55
CA LYS A 29 -6.20 -9.32 12.86
C LYS A 29 -6.17 -7.78 13.03
N ILE A 30 -5.32 -7.11 12.25
CA ILE A 30 -5.16 -5.65 12.27
C ILE A 30 -6.21 -5.05 11.34
N ASN A 31 -7.24 -4.45 11.93
CA ASN A 31 -8.37 -3.85 11.24
C ASN A 31 -8.59 -2.42 11.76
N ASN A 32 -9.14 -1.53 10.93
CA ASN A 32 -9.47 -0.14 11.30
C ASN A 32 -8.27 0.61 11.90
N VAL A 33 -7.17 0.66 11.16
CA VAL A 33 -5.89 1.23 11.62
C VAL A 33 -5.43 2.37 10.76
N THR A 34 -4.70 3.32 11.34
CA THR A 34 -4.01 4.35 10.57
C THR A 34 -2.71 3.77 10.02
N TYR A 35 -2.64 3.59 8.70
CA TYR A 35 -1.40 3.23 8.03
C TYR A 35 -0.48 4.44 7.88
N VAL A 36 0.73 4.33 8.40
CA VAL A 36 1.74 5.40 8.32
C VAL A 36 2.96 4.88 7.57
N GLU A 37 3.33 5.56 6.47
CA GLU A 37 4.50 5.23 5.65
C GLU A 37 5.47 6.43 5.57
N PRO A 38 6.49 6.50 6.45
CA PRO A 38 7.39 7.66 6.52
C PRO A 38 8.16 7.94 5.21
N PHE A 39 8.43 6.91 4.41
CA PHE A 39 9.20 7.02 3.16
C PHE A 39 8.34 6.73 1.94
N ALA A 40 7.15 7.34 1.82
CA ALA A 40 6.16 6.97 0.82
C ALA A 40 6.66 7.04 -0.65
N GLY A 41 7.50 8.00 -0.99
CA GLY A 41 7.91 8.25 -2.38
C GLY A 41 6.67 8.48 -3.24
N GLY A 42 6.45 7.65 -4.26
CA GLY A 42 5.20 7.67 -5.04
C GLY A 42 3.95 7.20 -4.27
N ALA A 43 4.03 6.80 -3.01
CA ALA A 43 2.90 6.40 -2.14
C ALA A 43 2.00 5.29 -2.70
N GLY A 44 2.46 4.53 -3.69
CA GLY A 44 1.58 3.60 -4.40
C GLY A 44 1.07 2.44 -3.52
N LEU A 45 1.85 1.97 -2.54
CA LEU A 45 1.37 0.96 -1.58
C LEU A 45 0.26 1.54 -0.69
N ALA A 46 0.51 2.70 -0.07
CA ALA A 46 -0.45 3.40 0.78
C ALA A 46 -1.77 3.64 0.05
N ILE A 47 -1.72 4.19 -1.16
CA ILE A 47 -2.90 4.44 -1.99
C ILE A 47 -3.62 3.13 -2.31
N SER A 48 -2.87 2.07 -2.68
CA SER A 48 -3.49 0.76 -2.97
C SER A 48 -4.21 0.19 -1.76
N LEU A 49 -3.67 0.32 -0.55
CA LEU A 49 -4.32 -0.14 0.68
C LEU A 49 -5.60 0.67 0.97
N LEU A 50 -5.53 1.99 0.86
CA LEU A 50 -6.64 2.90 1.10
C LEU A 50 -7.82 2.65 0.15
N ILE A 51 -7.58 2.62 -1.17
CA ILE A 51 -8.67 2.44 -2.16
C ILE A 51 -9.32 1.05 -2.09
N ASN A 52 -8.64 0.06 -1.50
CA ASN A 52 -9.17 -1.28 -1.30
C ASN A 52 -9.71 -1.48 0.13
N ASN A 53 -9.87 -0.41 0.93
CA ASN A 53 -10.36 -0.45 2.30
C ASN A 53 -9.61 -1.45 3.20
N LYS A 54 -8.29 -1.54 3.05
CA LYS A 54 -7.43 -2.41 3.88
C LYS A 54 -6.85 -1.70 5.10
N VAL A 55 -6.80 -0.37 5.04
CA VAL A 55 -6.37 0.54 6.09
C VAL A 55 -7.26 1.78 6.04
#